data_AF-A0A537QJY1-F1
#
_entry.id   AF-A0A537QJY1-F1
#
_cell.length_a   1.000
_cell.length_b   1.000
_cell.length_c   1.000
_cell.angle_alpha   90.00
_cell.angle_beta   90.00
_cell.angle_gamma   90.00
#
_symmetry.space_group_name_H-M   'P 1'
#
loop_
_entity.id
_entity.type
_entity.pdbx_description
1 polymer ?
#
loop_
_entity_poly.entity_id
_entity_poly.type
_entity_poly.pdbx_seq_one_letter_code
_entity_poly.pdbx_strand_id
1 'polypeptide(L)'
;MAVPFDTLKLARRLEAAGFAPQQAGDMAEAIAEALAQLATKADLAALGAATKADIAALRAELKSDIEILKRDMTIRLGSMMVVAVGVILAGFKLIH
;
A
#
# COMPACT_ATOMS: atom_id res chain seq x y z
N MET A 1 -22.07 1.13 -4.77
CA MET A 1 -23.12 0.11 -4.91
C MET A 1 -22.90 -0.58 -6.24
N ALA A 2 -22.53 -1.86 -6.25
CA ALA A 2 -22.41 -2.62 -7.49
C ALA A 2 -23.81 -2.79 -8.08
N VAL A 3 -23.98 -2.47 -9.37
CA VAL A 3 -25.25 -2.74 -10.06
C VAL A 3 -25.27 -4.24 -10.35
N PRO A 4 -26.24 -5.01 -9.84
CA PRO A 4 -26.29 -6.45 -10.09
C PRO A 4 -26.51 -6.72 -11.58
N PHE A 5 -25.81 -7.72 -12.09
CA PHE A 5 -25.98 -8.17 -13.47
C PHE A 5 -27.34 -8.88 -13.61
N ASP A 6 -28.17 -8.41 -14.53
CA ASP A 6 -29.52 -8.95 -14.76
C ASP A 6 -29.46 -10.02 -15.86
N THR A 7 -29.20 -11.25 -15.44
CA THR A 7 -29.08 -12.43 -16.30
C THR A 7 -30.33 -12.66 -17.15
N LEU A 8 -31.52 -12.50 -16.58
CA LEU A 8 -32.80 -12.70 -17.28
C LEU A 8 -33.03 -11.63 -18.36
N LYS A 9 -32.67 -10.38 -18.07
CA LYS A 9 -32.74 -9.31 -19.06
C LYS A 9 -31.75 -9.52 -20.20
N LEU A 10 -30.58 -10.10 -19.94
CA LEU A 10 -29.65 -10.47 -21.01
C LEU A 10 -30.19 -11.64 -21.85
N ALA A 11 -30.67 -12.71 -21.23
CA ALA A 11 -31.25 -13.86 -21.92
C ALA A 11 -32.40 -13.44 -22.86
N ARG A 12 -33.32 -12.61 -22.37
CA ARG A 12 -34.43 -12.07 -23.20
C ARG A 12 -33.94 -11.23 -24.39
N ARG A 13 -32.84 -10.50 -24.24
CA ARG A 13 -32.25 -9.74 -25.35
C ARG A 13 -31.60 -10.64 -26.39
N LEU A 14 -31.00 -11.74 -25.95
CA LEU A 14 -30.43 -12.76 -26.84
C LEU A 14 -31.54 -13.51 -27.58
N GLU A 15 -32.62 -13.89 -26.90
CA GLU A 15 -33.81 -14.47 -27.54
C GLU A 15 -34.41 -13.53 -28.59
N ALA A 16 -34.57 -12.24 -28.26
CA ALA A 16 -35.05 -11.23 -29.21
C ALA A 16 -34.10 -11.02 -30.41
N ALA A 17 -32.83 -11.39 -30.28
CA ALA A 17 -31.84 -11.38 -31.36
C ALA A 17 -31.81 -12.69 -32.18
N GLY A 18 -32.70 -13.65 -31.88
CA GLY A 18 -32.87 -14.89 -32.63
C GLY A 18 -32.14 -16.10 -32.04
N PHE A 19 -31.54 -16.01 -30.85
CA PHE A 19 -30.99 -17.17 -30.15
C PHE A 19 -32.10 -18.05 -29.58
N ALA A 20 -31.89 -19.37 -29.55
CA ALA A 20 -32.82 -20.28 -28.90
C ALA A 20 -32.87 -19.98 -27.38
N PRO A 21 -34.04 -20.11 -26.70
CA PRO A 21 -34.19 -19.77 -25.29
C PRO A 21 -33.17 -20.45 -24.36
N GLN A 22 -32.87 -21.72 -24.63
CA GLN A 22 -31.89 -22.47 -23.86
C GLN A 22 -30.48 -21.90 -24.03
N GLN A 23 -30.06 -21.63 -25.28
CA GLN A 23 -28.76 -21.02 -25.56
C GLN A 23 -28.63 -19.61 -24.96
N ALA A 24 -29.69 -18.82 -25.03
CA ALA A 24 -29.73 -17.48 -24.47
C ALA A 24 -29.59 -17.49 -22.93
N GLY A 25 -30.24 -18.44 -22.26
CA GLY A 25 -30.13 -18.68 -20.82
C GLY A 25 -28.72 -19.10 -20.43
N ASP A 26 -28.21 -20.17 -21.04
CA ASP A 26 -26.87 -20.72 -20.76
C ASP A 26 -25.77 -19.67 -20.97
N MET A 27 -25.89 -18.88 -22.04
CA MET A 27 -24.91 -17.83 -22.35
C MET A 27 -24.98 -16.65 -21.39
N ALA A 28 -26.19 -16.26 -20.96
CA ALA A 28 -26.35 -15.22 -19.95
C ALA A 28 -25.80 -15.65 -18.58
N GLU A 29 -26.02 -16.91 -18.20
CA GLU A 29 -25.54 -17.50 -16.94
C GLU A 29 -24.02 -17.59 -16.93
N ALA A 30 -23.39 -18.09 -18.00
CA ALA A 30 -21.94 -18.14 -18.13
C ALA A 30 -21.29 -16.74 -18.04
N ILE A 31 -21.92 -15.72 -18.64
CA ILE A 31 -21.44 -14.33 -18.54
C ILE A 31 -21.60 -13.81 -17.11
N ALA A 32 -22.72 -14.11 -16.44
CA ALA A 32 -22.95 -13.68 -15.06
C ALA A 32 -21.92 -14.30 -14.10
N GLU A 33 -21.61 -15.58 -14.28
CA GLU A 33 -20.60 -16.29 -13.48
C GLU A 33 -19.20 -15.73 -13.71
N ALA A 34 -18.82 -15.49 -14.97
CA ALA A 34 -17.54 -14.86 -15.31
C ALA A 34 -17.39 -13.46 -14.69
N LEU A 35 -18.46 -12.66 -14.69
CA LEU A 35 -18.47 -11.32 -14.09
C LEU A 35 -18.44 -11.37 -12.55
N ALA A 36 -19.01 -12.40 -11.93
CA ALA A 36 -18.99 -12.57 -10.48
C ALA A 36 -17.57 -12.80 -9.92
N GLN A 37 -16.65 -13.34 -10.73
CA GLN A 37 -15.25 -13.53 -10.35
C GLN A 37 -14.39 -12.28 -10.52
N LEU A 38 -14.92 -11.20 -11.11
CA LEU A 38 -14.16 -10.00 -11.40
C LEU A 38 -14.04 -9.10 -10.17
N ALA A 39 -12.83 -8.60 -9.91
CA ALA A 39 -12.62 -7.60 -8.86
C ALA A 39 -13.47 -6.35 -9.14
N THR A 40 -14.19 -5.90 -8.11
CA THR A 40 -15.07 -4.75 -8.22
C THR A 40 -14.30 -3.44 -8.03
N LYS A 41 -14.91 -2.32 -8.43
CA LYS A 41 -14.37 -0.98 -8.11
C LYS A 41 -14.23 -0.74 -6.61
N ALA A 42 -15.06 -1.39 -5.79
CA ALA A 42 -14.97 -1.28 -4.33
C ALA A 42 -13.72 -1.99 -3.82
N ASP A 43 -13.39 -3.17 -4.36
CA ASP A 43 -12.17 -3.91 -4.00
C ASP A 43 -10.92 -3.09 -4.36
N LEU A 44 -10.90 -2.47 -5.54
CA LEU A 44 -9.81 -1.59 -5.95
C LEU A 44 -9.70 -0.34 -5.07
N ALA A 45 -10.83 0.25 -4.66
CA ALA A 45 -10.83 1.38 -3.74
C ALA A 45 -10.32 1.00 -2.35
N ALA A 46 -10.73 -0.17 -1.84
CA ALA A 46 -10.26 -0.72 -0.58
C ALA A 46 -8.75 -1.00 -0.61
N LEU A 47 -8.28 -1.66 -1.67
CA LEU A 47 -6.85 -1.91 -1.90
C LEU A 47 -6.07 -0.59 -1.98
N GLY A 48 -6.56 0.39 -2.75
CA GLY A 48 -5.94 1.71 -2.86
C GLY A 48 -5.89 2.48 -1.53
N ALA A 49 -6.91 2.32 -0.67
CA ALA A 49 -6.91 2.89 0.68
C ALA A 49 -5.88 2.20 1.59
N ALA A 50 -5.82 0.87 1.56
CA ALA A 50 -4.85 0.08 2.31
C ALA A 50 -3.42 0.44 1.92
N THR A 51 -3.09 0.44 0.62
CA THR A 51 -1.75 0.82 0.14
C THR A 51 -1.37 2.25 0.54
N LYS A 52 -2.32 3.20 0.52
CA LYS A 52 -2.05 4.56 0.98
C LYS A 52 -1.74 4.61 2.48
N ALA A 53 -2.45 3.82 3.29
CA ALA A 53 -2.19 3.73 4.72
C ALA A 53 -0.80 3.13 4.99
N ASP A 54 -0.44 2.06 4.30
CA ASP A 54 0.88 1.42 4.43
C ASP A 54 2.01 2.38 4.05
N ILE A 55 1.85 3.12 2.94
CA ILE A 55 2.83 4.14 2.53
C ILE A 55 2.96 5.25 3.58
N ALA A 56 1.84 5.68 4.17
CA ALA A 56 1.87 6.70 5.22
C ALA A 56 2.58 6.19 6.49
N ALA A 57 2.34 4.94 6.87
CA ALA A 57 3.01 4.29 7.99
C ALA A 57 4.54 4.18 7.75
N LEU A 58 4.94 3.66 6.59
CA LEU A 58 6.36 3.55 6.21
C LEU A 58 7.05 4.91 6.17
N ARG A 59 6.38 5.97 5.67
CA ARG A 59 6.93 7.33 5.70
C ARG A 59 7.15 7.83 7.12
N ALA A 60 6.24 7.54 8.04
CA ALA A 60 6.37 7.95 9.44
C ALA A 60 7.52 7.21 10.14
N GLU A 61 7.63 5.90 9.92
CA GLU A 61 8.71 5.05 10.44
C GLU A 61 10.07 5.54 9.95
N LEU A 62 10.24 5.70 8.63
CA LEU A 62 11.49 6.21 8.06
C LEU A 62 11.86 7.60 8.56
N LYS A 63 10.87 8.48 8.77
CA LYS A 63 11.13 9.81 9.35
C LYS A 63 11.67 9.68 10.77
N SER A 64 11.07 8.81 11.59
CA SER A 64 11.52 8.53 12.95
C SER A 64 12.94 7.98 12.96
N ASP A 65 13.23 6.99 12.13
CA ASP A 65 14.56 6.37 12.03
C ASP A 65 15.64 7.38 11.62
N ILE A 66 15.32 8.26 10.67
CA ILE A 66 16.24 9.34 10.26
C ILE A 66 16.48 10.32 11.42
N GLU A 67 15.46 10.66 12.21
CA GLU A 67 15.62 11.53 13.37
C GLU A 67 16.48 10.88 14.47
N ILE A 68 16.30 9.59 14.72
CA ILE A 68 17.11 8.82 15.66
C ILE A 68 18.56 8.78 15.16
N LEU A 69 18.79 8.42 13.90
CA LEU A 69 20.14 8.35 13.33
C LEU A 69 20.86 9.70 13.40
N LYS A 70 20.16 10.81 13.13
CA LYS A 70 20.71 12.16 13.30
C LYS A 70 21.14 12.43 14.73
N ARG A 71 20.28 12.11 15.71
CA ARG A 71 20.60 12.29 17.15
C ARG A 71 21.79 11.46 17.57
N ASP A 72 21.83 10.20 17.18
CA ASP A 72 22.93 9.28 17.49
C ASP A 72 24.25 9.79 16.92
N MET A 73 24.25 10.27 15.67
CA MET A 73 25.43 10.89 15.08
C MET A 73 25.85 12.16 15.84
N THR A 74 24.91 13.04 16.21
CA THR A 74 25.22 14.25 16.99
C THR A 74 25.83 13.90 18.34
N ILE A 75 25.25 12.94 19.07
CA ILE A 75 25.76 12.51 20.38
C ILE A 75 27.13 11.86 20.22
N ARG A 76 27.29 10.94 19.25
CA ARG A 76 28.56 10.25 19.02
C ARG A 76 29.68 11.22 18.66
N LEU A 77 29.44 12.13 17.72
CA LEU A 77 30.42 13.14 17.33
C LEU A 77 30.71 14.11 18.48
N GLY A 78 29.69 14.59 19.19
CA GLY A 78 29.87 15.45 20.36
C GLY A 78 30.70 14.79 21.46
N SER A 79 30.38 13.53 21.80
CA SER A 79 31.14 12.77 22.80
C SER A 79 32.59 12.56 22.38
N MET A 80 32.84 12.25 21.11
CA MET A 80 34.21 12.08 20.59
C MET A 80 35.02 13.37 20.65
N MET A 81 34.39 14.53 20.43
CA MET A 81 35.04 15.84 20.59
C MET A 81 35.41 16.14 22.04
N VAL A 82 34.50 15.85 23.00
CA VAL A 82 34.79 16.02 24.42
C VAL A 82 35.96 15.13 24.85
N VAL A 83 35.98 13.87 24.41
CA VAL A 83 37.09 12.94 24.67
C VAL A 83 38.39 13.44 24.06
N ALA A 84 38.38 13.84 22.79
CA ALA A 84 39.57 14.33 22.09
C ALA A 84 40.15 15.58 22.76
N VAL A 85 39.30 16.56 23.11
CA VAL A 85 39.73 17.77 23.83
C VAL A 85 40.29 17.42 25.20
N GLY A 86 39.64 16.53 25.95
CA GLY A 86 40.12 16.08 27.25
C GLY A 86 41.50 15.43 27.19
N VAL A 87 41.75 14.58 26.19
CA VAL A 87 43.05 13.93 25.96
C VAL A 87 44.12 14.98 25.64
N ILE A 88 43.82 15.95 24.77
CA ILE A 88 44.75 17.02 24.41
C ILE A 88 45.14 17.86 25.65
N LEU A 89 44.15 18.27 26.45
CA LEU A 89 44.39 19.07 27.66
C LEU A 89 45.20 18.32 28.71
N ALA A 90 44.92 17.02 28.92
CA ALA A 90 45.71 16.18 29.83
C ALA A 90 47.17 16.05 29.37
N GLY A 91 47.39 15.92 28.05
CA GLY A 91 48.73 15.88 27.46
C GLY A 91 49.52 17.16 27.72
N PHE A 92 48.91 18.34 27.57
CA PHE A 92 49.57 19.61 27.87
C PHE A 92 50.04 19.73 29.33
N LYS A 93 49.21 19.26 30.27
CA LYS A 93 49.52 19.27 31.71
C LYS A 93 50.63 18.29 32.12
N LEU A 94 50.93 17.27 31.31
CA LEU A 94 52.02 16.32 31.57
C LEU A 94 53.38 16.83 31.08
N ILE A 95 53.39 17.80 30.17
CA ILE A 95 54.61 18.34 29.53
C ILE A 95 55.12 19.60 30.24
N HIS A 96 54.25 20.32 30.95
CA HIS A 96 54.59 21.46 31.81
C HIS A 96 54.57 21.05 33.28
#